data_AF-A0A0P0VWJ6-F1
#
_entry.id   AF-A0A0P0VWJ6-F1
#
_cell.length_a   1.000
_cell.length_b   1.000
_cell.length_c   1.000
_cell.angle_alpha   90.00
_cell.angle_beta   90.00
_cell.angle_gamma   90.00
#
_symmetry.space_group_name_H-M   'P 1'
#
loop_
_entity.id
_entity.type
_entity.pdbx_description
1 polymer ?
#
loop_
_entity_poly.entity_id
_entity_poly.type
_entity_poly.pdbx_seq_one_letter_code
_entity_poly.pdbx_strand_id
1 'polypeptide(L)'
;CRQSDGSDMEIILGGLASLSDELSWFKKEAEKWSVNLAEVSPLKSNTEYCRFLQSFSEPEISYVVAITTFWIIETVYQDSFAFCIEEGNKTPPELLGTCQRWGSPEFKQYCQSLQRIADRCLAEASADAARSAEEAFLRVLELEIGFWDMSSSRS
;
A
#
# COMPACT_ATOMS: atom_id res chain seq x y z
N CYS A 1 -20.42 4.05 -10.88
CA CYS A 1 -19.71 5.08 -10.10
C CYS A 1 -19.67 6.43 -10.81
N ARG A 2 -20.68 7.29 -10.60
CA ARG A 2 -20.64 8.69 -11.08
C ARG A 2 -21.16 9.69 -10.04
N GLN A 3 -21.23 9.31 -8.77
CA GLN A 3 -21.73 10.19 -7.71
C GLN A 3 -20.88 10.07 -6.44
N SER A 4 -19.73 10.75 -6.42
CA SER A 4 -19.19 11.50 -5.26
C SER A 4 -17.84 12.16 -5.65
N ASP A 5 -17.86 13.09 -6.61
CA ASP A 5 -16.64 13.62 -7.23
C ASP A 5 -15.76 14.52 -6.33
N GLY A 6 -16.18 14.81 -5.09
CA GLY A 6 -15.40 15.59 -4.13
C GLY A 6 -14.68 14.75 -3.07
N SER A 7 -15.37 13.77 -2.47
CA SER A 7 -14.83 13.03 -1.31
C SER A 7 -13.69 12.08 -1.68
N ASP A 8 -13.78 11.43 -2.83
CA ASP A 8 -12.80 10.43 -3.24
C ASP A 8 -11.47 11.11 -3.57
N MET A 9 -11.54 12.25 -4.26
CA MET A 9 -10.38 13.07 -4.59
C MET A 9 -9.67 13.55 -3.32
N GLU A 10 -10.41 14.04 -2.32
CA GLU A 10 -9.85 14.48 -1.04
C GLU A 10 -9.13 13.35 -0.30
N ILE A 11 -9.73 12.16 -0.25
CA ILE A 11 -9.12 10.98 0.38
C ILE A 11 -7.85 10.57 -0.37
N ILE A 12 -7.90 10.45 -1.71
CA ILE A 12 -6.73 10.04 -2.51
C ILE A 12 -5.61 11.09 -2.41
N LEU A 13 -5.94 12.38 -2.50
CA LEU A 13 -4.96 13.47 -2.36
C LEU A 13 -4.32 13.51 -0.96
N GLY A 14 -5.08 13.19 0.10
CA GLY A 14 -4.54 13.08 1.45
C GLY A 14 -3.43 12.01 1.56
N GLY A 15 -3.61 10.87 0.90
CA GLY A 15 -2.57 9.84 0.80
C GLY A 15 -1.34 10.33 0.02
N LEU A 16 -1.57 10.92 -1.16
CA LEU A 16 -0.48 11.44 -2.00
C LEU A 16 0.34 12.54 -1.30
N ALA A 17 -0.30 13.41 -0.53
CA ALA A 17 0.39 14.42 0.27
C ALA A 17 1.32 13.78 1.32
N SER A 18 0.88 12.66 1.92
CA SER A 18 1.65 11.91 2.91
C SER A 18 2.90 11.24 2.31
N LEU A 19 2.87 10.87 1.02
CA LEU A 19 4.04 10.27 0.34
C LEU A 19 5.26 11.19 0.31
N SER A 20 5.06 12.51 0.23
CA SER A 20 6.17 13.48 0.29
C SER A 20 6.91 13.42 1.63
N ASP A 21 6.14 13.31 2.72
CA ASP A 21 6.67 13.18 4.07
C ASP A 21 7.31 11.80 4.29
N GLU A 22 6.74 10.73 3.72
CA GLU A 22 7.32 9.39 3.75
C GLU A 22 8.65 9.31 3.01
N LEU A 23 8.75 9.86 1.80
CA LEU A 23 10.02 9.91 1.06
C LEU A 23 11.10 10.66 1.83
N SER A 24 10.71 11.76 2.50
CA SER A 24 11.62 12.52 3.36
C SER A 24 12.05 11.73 4.59
N TRP A 25 11.15 10.92 5.15
CA TRP A 25 11.44 10.02 6.28
C TRP A 25 12.37 8.88 5.86
N PHE A 26 12.13 8.21 4.73
CA PHE A 26 13.01 7.14 4.23
C PHE A 26 14.44 7.62 4.00
N LYS A 27 14.63 8.84 3.50
CA LYS A 27 15.97 9.46 3.34
C LYS A 27 16.68 9.64 4.68
N LYS A 28 15.96 10.07 5.72
CA LYS A 28 16.51 10.25 7.07
C LYS A 28 16.85 8.91 7.72
N GLU A 29 16.01 7.90 7.58
CA GLU A 29 16.33 6.55 8.09
C GLU A 29 17.52 5.95 7.34
N ALA A 30 17.61 6.12 6.02
CA ALA A 30 18.76 5.65 5.25
C ALA A 30 20.07 6.29 5.74
N GLU A 31 20.08 7.59 6.02
CA GLU A 31 21.23 8.28 6.62
C GLU A 31 21.57 7.72 8.02
N LYS A 32 20.57 7.60 8.89
CA LYS A 32 20.71 7.06 10.25
C LYS A 32 21.29 5.64 10.26
N TRP A 33 20.87 4.79 9.34
CA TRP A 33 21.31 3.39 9.24
C TRP A 33 22.49 3.19 8.28
N SER A 34 23.09 4.27 7.76
CA SER A 34 24.21 4.23 6.81
C SER A 34 23.91 3.39 5.54
N VAL A 35 22.68 3.46 5.05
CA VAL A 35 22.24 2.80 3.81
C VAL A 35 22.34 3.80 2.65
N ASN A 36 23.17 3.49 1.64
CA ASN A 36 23.23 4.28 0.42
C ASN A 36 22.12 3.85 -0.56
N LEU A 37 21.00 4.57 -0.59
CA LEU A 37 19.86 4.27 -1.47
C LEU A 37 20.23 4.23 -2.96
N ALA A 38 21.27 4.95 -3.39
CA ALA A 38 21.71 4.94 -4.80
C ALA A 38 22.44 3.66 -5.21
N GLU A 39 22.98 2.91 -4.24
CA GLU A 39 23.67 1.64 -4.47
C GLU A 39 22.74 0.43 -4.30
N VAL A 40 21.54 0.64 -3.75
CA VAL A 40 20.54 -0.43 -3.58
C VAL A 40 19.94 -0.78 -4.95
N SER A 41 20.27 -1.97 -5.44
CA SER A 41 19.67 -2.49 -6.67
C SER A 41 18.30 -3.14 -6.37
N PRO A 42 17.25 -2.85 -7.14
CA PRO A 42 15.94 -3.47 -6.92
C PRO A 42 16.01 -4.97 -7.19
N LEU A 43 15.52 -5.76 -6.23
CA LEU A 43 15.37 -7.21 -6.39
C LEU A 43 14.23 -7.54 -7.35
N LYS A 44 14.12 -8.82 -7.72
CA LYS A 44 13.09 -9.33 -8.62
C LYS A 44 11.68 -8.96 -8.14
N SER A 45 11.37 -9.20 -6.87
CA SER A 45 10.06 -8.89 -6.28
C SER A 45 9.70 -7.40 -6.43
N ASN A 46 10.64 -6.49 -6.11
CA ASN A 46 10.46 -5.04 -6.31
C ASN A 46 10.16 -4.69 -7.76
N THR A 47 10.93 -5.26 -8.68
CA THR A 47 10.77 -4.97 -10.12
C THR A 47 9.43 -5.48 -10.65
N GLU A 48 8.98 -6.66 -10.21
CA GLU A 48 7.68 -7.23 -10.57
C GLU A 48 6.52 -6.41 -10.01
N TYR A 49 6.63 -5.96 -8.76
CA TYR A 49 5.64 -5.10 -8.13
C TYR A 49 5.53 -3.76 -8.87
N CYS A 50 6.65 -3.09 -9.13
CA CYS A 50 6.66 -1.82 -9.88
C CYS A 50 6.07 -1.97 -11.29
N ARG A 51 6.37 -3.08 -11.99
CA ARG A 51 5.79 -3.35 -13.31
C ARG A 51 4.27 -3.52 -13.24
N PHE A 52 3.77 -4.22 -12.23
CA PHE A 52 2.34 -4.36 -12.00
C PHE A 52 1.68 -3.00 -11.73
N LEU A 53 2.26 -2.14 -10.90
CA LEU A 53 1.72 -0.80 -10.67
C LEU A 53 1.75 0.08 -11.93
N GLN A 54 2.77 -0.06 -12.77
CA GLN A 54 2.88 0.69 -14.03
C GLN A 54 1.76 0.32 -15.03
N SER A 55 1.26 -0.92 -15.04
CA SER A 55 0.16 -1.29 -15.95
C SER A 55 -1.16 -0.60 -15.61
N PHE A 56 -1.30 0.00 -14.40
CA PHE A 56 -2.48 0.80 -14.04
C PHE A 56 -2.52 2.17 -14.75
N SER A 57 -1.47 2.53 -15.49
CA SER A 57 -1.47 3.70 -16.38
C SER A 57 -2.13 3.43 -17.73
N GLU A 58 -2.51 2.17 -18.01
CA GLU A 58 -3.20 1.78 -19.24
C GLU A 58 -4.66 2.30 -19.22
N PRO A 59 -5.14 2.90 -20.33
CA PRO A 59 -6.48 3.52 -20.38
C PRO A 59 -7.64 2.52 -20.21
N GLU A 60 -7.38 1.23 -20.37
CA GLU A 60 -8.35 0.15 -20.22
C GLU A 60 -8.67 -0.21 -18.75
N ILE A 61 -7.87 0.27 -17.80
CA ILE A 61 -8.04 -0.06 -16.38
C ILE A 61 -9.22 0.73 -15.80
N SER A 62 -10.23 0.00 -15.35
CA SER A 62 -11.41 0.61 -14.74
C SER A 62 -11.11 1.19 -13.35
N TYR A 63 -11.83 2.25 -12.98
CA TYR A 63 -11.65 2.92 -11.69
C TYR A 63 -11.83 1.96 -10.49
N VAL A 64 -12.80 1.04 -10.56
CA VAL A 64 -13.03 0.06 -9.47
C VAL A 64 -11.83 -0.87 -9.26
N VAL A 65 -11.15 -1.25 -10.34
CA VAL A 65 -9.93 -2.07 -10.26
C VAL A 65 -8.81 -1.25 -9.63
N ALA A 66 -8.58 -0.01 -10.09
CA ALA A 66 -7.54 0.87 -9.55
C ALA A 66 -7.73 1.17 -8.06
N ILE A 67 -8.95 1.53 -7.63
CA ILE A 67 -9.19 1.87 -6.22
C ILE A 67 -9.15 0.64 -5.31
N THR A 68 -9.57 -0.53 -5.80
CA THR A 68 -9.46 -1.79 -5.05
C THR A 68 -8.00 -2.15 -4.83
N THR A 69 -7.17 -2.07 -5.89
CA THR A 69 -5.72 -2.26 -5.81
C THR A 69 -5.09 -1.29 -4.82
N PHE A 70 -5.40 0.00 -4.93
CA PHE A 70 -4.83 1.00 -4.03
C PHE A 70 -5.20 0.74 -2.57
N TRP A 71 -6.46 0.43 -2.28
CA TRP A 71 -6.92 0.07 -0.95
C TRP A 71 -6.16 -1.12 -0.35
N ILE A 72 -5.99 -2.21 -1.10
CA ILE A 72 -5.36 -3.42 -0.54
C ILE A 72 -3.86 -3.23 -0.29
N ILE A 73 -3.15 -2.46 -1.10
CA ILE A 73 -1.73 -2.12 -0.88
C ILE A 73 -1.56 -1.42 0.49
N GLU A 74 -2.36 -0.38 0.73
CA GLU A 74 -2.29 0.38 1.99
C GLU A 74 -2.71 -0.49 3.19
N THR A 75 -3.74 -1.31 3.00
CA THR A 75 -4.28 -2.16 4.09
C THR A 75 -3.31 -3.26 4.50
N VAL A 76 -2.57 -3.88 3.57
CA VAL A 76 -1.55 -4.89 3.91
C VAL A 76 -0.45 -4.28 4.78
N TYR A 77 0.00 -3.06 4.48
CA TYR A 77 0.94 -2.34 5.33
C TYR A 77 0.32 -2.06 6.70
N GLN A 78 -0.92 -1.56 6.73
CA GLN A 78 -1.59 -1.24 7.98
C GLN A 78 -1.72 -2.45 8.90
N ASP A 79 -2.22 -3.58 8.39
CA ASP A 79 -2.42 -4.78 9.18
C ASP A 79 -1.10 -5.36 9.68
N SER A 80 -0.08 -5.38 8.81
CA SER A 80 1.25 -5.88 9.16
C SER A 80 1.90 -5.06 10.28
N PHE A 81 1.86 -3.73 10.18
CA PHE A 81 2.49 -2.85 11.16
C PHE A 81 1.65 -2.62 12.41
N ALA A 82 0.32 -2.71 12.32
CA ALA A 82 -0.56 -2.70 13.50
C ALA A 82 -0.24 -3.90 14.38
N PHE A 83 -0.07 -5.09 13.79
CA PHE A 83 0.40 -6.26 14.52
C PHE A 83 1.71 -5.96 15.26
N CYS A 84 2.72 -5.39 14.59
CA CYS A 84 4.02 -5.07 15.19
C CYS A 84 3.97 -4.15 16.42
N ILE A 85 2.91 -3.35 16.61
CA ILE A 85 2.78 -2.45 17.77
C ILE A 85 1.81 -2.96 18.84
N GLU A 86 1.22 -4.14 18.66
CA GLU A 86 0.36 -4.77 19.66
C GLU A 86 1.12 -5.13 20.94
N GLU A 87 0.40 -5.15 22.06
CA GLU A 87 0.96 -5.54 23.34
C GLU A 87 1.48 -6.99 23.30
N GLY A 88 2.71 -7.19 23.78
CA GLY A 88 3.35 -8.50 23.80
C GLY A 88 4.15 -8.84 22.53
N ASN A 89 4.14 -7.97 21.51
CA ASN A 89 4.99 -8.17 20.35
C ASN A 89 6.47 -7.85 20.64
N LYS A 90 7.38 -8.46 19.87
CA LYS A 90 8.84 -8.38 20.10
C LYS A 90 9.55 -7.40 19.16
N THR A 91 8.85 -6.37 18.73
CA THR A 91 9.38 -5.36 17.82
C THR A 91 10.58 -4.66 18.47
N PRO A 92 11.75 -4.63 17.83
CA PRO A 92 12.92 -3.93 18.34
C PRO A 92 12.58 -2.44 18.61
N PRO A 93 12.99 -1.86 19.75
CA PRO A 93 12.68 -0.46 20.08
C PRO A 93 13.08 0.54 19.00
N GLU A 94 14.19 0.28 18.30
CA GLU A 94 14.71 1.08 17.19
C GLU A 94 13.81 1.10 15.95
N LEU A 95 12.95 0.08 15.77
CA LEU A 95 12.01 -0.04 14.65
C LEU A 95 10.59 0.36 15.04
N LEU A 96 10.30 0.57 16.32
CA LEU A 96 8.95 0.90 16.78
C LEU A 96 8.41 2.18 16.13
N GLY A 97 9.26 3.18 15.92
CA GLY A 97 8.87 4.42 15.23
C GLY A 97 8.46 4.17 13.77
N THR A 98 9.09 3.22 13.09
CA THR A 98 8.71 2.77 11.75
C THR A 98 7.33 2.10 11.81
N CYS A 99 7.14 1.17 12.74
CA CYS A 99 5.87 0.46 12.89
C CYS A 99 4.71 1.39 13.24
N GLN A 100 4.96 2.46 14.00
CA GLN A 100 3.93 3.45 14.33
C GLN A 100 3.42 4.23 13.11
N ARG A 101 4.20 4.41 12.04
CA ARG A 101 3.74 5.15 10.85
C ARG A 101 2.53 4.47 10.22
N TRP A 102 2.67 3.19 9.91
CA TRP A 102 1.63 2.41 9.24
C TRP A 102 0.74 1.61 10.21
N GLY A 103 1.19 1.36 11.43
CA GLY A 103 0.37 0.70 12.46
C GLY A 103 -0.57 1.64 13.23
N SER A 104 -0.46 2.96 13.00
CA SER A 104 -1.23 3.96 13.75
C SER A 104 -2.75 3.87 13.54
N PRO A 105 -3.56 4.28 14.54
CA PRO A 105 -5.00 4.45 14.38
C PRO A 105 -5.37 5.42 13.23
N GLU A 106 -4.57 6.46 13.02
CA GLU A 106 -4.77 7.44 11.96
C GLU A 106 -4.63 6.80 10.57
N PHE A 107 -3.59 6.00 10.36
CA PHE A 107 -3.41 5.28 9.09
C PHE A 107 -4.47 4.19 8.88
N LYS A 108 -4.91 3.54 9.96
CA LYS A 108 -6.08 2.63 9.91
C LYS A 108 -7.36 3.34 9.46
N GLN A 109 -7.63 4.55 9.97
CA GLN A 109 -8.78 5.33 9.53
C GLN A 109 -8.67 5.74 8.05
N TYR A 110 -7.46 6.03 7.57
CA TYR A 110 -7.19 6.28 6.16
C TYR A 110 -7.52 5.05 5.29
N CYS A 111 -6.99 3.87 5.64
CA CYS A 111 -7.26 2.61 4.94
C CYS A 111 -8.76 2.28 4.91
N GLN A 112 -9.47 2.48 6.03
CA GLN A 112 -10.93 2.31 6.10
C GLN A 112 -11.70 3.31 5.22
N SER A 113 -11.13 4.49 4.97
CA SER A 113 -11.72 5.46 4.04
C SER A 113 -11.57 5.01 2.59
N LEU A 114 -10.42 4.45 2.22
CA LEU A 114 -10.22 3.82 0.91
C LEU A 114 -11.13 2.60 0.73
N GLN A 115 -11.27 1.75 1.76
CA GLN A 115 -12.14 0.59 1.75
C GLN A 115 -13.59 1.00 1.42
N ARG A 116 -14.11 2.04 2.06
CA ARG A 116 -15.47 2.55 1.79
C ARG A 116 -15.67 2.99 0.34
N ILE A 117 -14.64 3.54 -0.30
CA ILE A 117 -14.68 3.90 -1.73
C ILE A 117 -14.71 2.61 -2.58
N ALA A 118 -13.81 1.66 -2.30
CA ALA A 118 -13.74 0.38 -3.00
C ALA A 118 -15.05 -0.41 -2.90
N ASP A 119 -15.60 -0.58 -1.69
CA ASP A 119 -16.86 -1.27 -1.42
C ASP A 119 -18.03 -0.66 -2.21
N ARG A 120 -18.14 0.68 -2.19
CA ARG A 120 -19.15 1.41 -2.96
C ARG A 120 -18.95 1.19 -4.46
N CYS A 121 -17.71 1.17 -4.94
CA CYS A 121 -17.44 0.97 -6.35
C CYS A 121 -17.73 -0.45 -6.83
N LEU A 122 -17.41 -1.44 -6.01
CA LEU A 122 -17.69 -2.85 -6.28
C LEU A 122 -19.19 -3.14 -6.30
N ALA A 123 -19.98 -2.50 -5.42
CA ALA A 123 -21.44 -2.65 -5.39
C ALA A 123 -22.13 -2.19 -6.69
N GLU A 124 -21.52 -1.27 -7.43
CA GLU A 124 -22.02 -0.75 -8.71
C GLU A 124 -21.30 -1.34 -9.94
N ALA A 125 -20.31 -2.21 -9.73
CA ALA A 125 -19.48 -2.73 -10.81
C ALA A 125 -20.21 -3.77 -11.68
N SER A 126 -19.83 -3.86 -12.95
CA SER A 126 -20.20 -5.00 -13.77
C SER A 126 -19.51 -6.26 -13.26
N ALA A 127 -20.07 -7.44 -13.57
CA ALA A 127 -19.48 -8.71 -13.18
C ALA A 127 -18.03 -8.88 -13.67
N ASP A 128 -17.72 -8.38 -14.87
CA ASP A 128 -16.36 -8.43 -15.41
C ASP A 128 -15.42 -7.46 -14.68
N ALA A 129 -15.87 -6.24 -14.38
CA ALA A 129 -15.05 -5.28 -13.62
C ALA A 129 -14.80 -5.74 -12.17
N ALA A 130 -15.80 -6.35 -11.54
CA ALA A 130 -15.65 -6.95 -10.21
C ALA A 130 -14.65 -8.12 -10.23
N ARG A 131 -14.70 -8.99 -11.25
CA ARG A 131 -13.73 -10.07 -11.44
C ARG A 131 -12.31 -9.54 -11.63
N SER A 132 -12.13 -8.53 -12.48
CA SER A 132 -10.81 -7.91 -12.66
C SER A 132 -10.29 -7.24 -11.38
N ALA A 133 -11.18 -6.69 -10.54
CA ALA A 133 -10.79 -6.13 -9.25
C ALA A 133 -10.34 -7.21 -8.27
N GLU A 134 -11.03 -8.36 -8.25
CA GLU A 134 -10.62 -9.54 -7.47
C GLU A 134 -9.27 -10.10 -7.95
N GLU A 135 -9.06 -10.23 -9.26
CA GLU A 135 -7.78 -10.65 -9.84
C GLU A 135 -6.63 -9.72 -9.43
N ALA A 136 -6.86 -8.41 -9.48
CA ALA A 136 -5.88 -7.42 -9.05
C ALA A 136 -5.62 -7.47 -7.53
N PHE A 137 -6.66 -7.67 -6.73
CA PHE A 137 -6.57 -7.85 -5.28
C PHE A 137 -5.69 -9.05 -4.92
N LEU A 138 -5.97 -10.22 -5.52
CA LEU A 138 -5.17 -11.43 -5.31
C LEU A 138 -3.73 -11.22 -5.77
N ARG A 139 -3.53 -10.52 -6.89
CA ARG A 139 -2.19 -10.24 -7.40
C ARG A 139 -1.37 -9.35 -6.46
N VAL A 140 -2.00 -8.37 -5.80
CA VAL A 140 -1.32 -7.59 -4.76
C VAL A 140 -0.86 -8.50 -3.63
N LEU A 141 -1.73 -9.36 -3.11
CA LEU A 141 -1.36 -10.26 -2.01
C LEU A 141 -0.18 -11.19 -2.36
N GLU A 142 -0.14 -11.72 -3.58
CA GLU A 142 1.01 -12.51 -4.06
C GLU A 142 2.30 -11.70 -4.11
N LEU A 143 2.22 -10.46 -4.61
CA LEU A 143 3.37 -9.56 -4.73
C LEU A 143 3.86 -9.11 -3.35
N GLU A 144 2.96 -8.86 -2.42
CA GLU A 144 3.27 -8.55 -1.02
C GLU A 144 4.05 -9.68 -0.36
N ILE A 145 3.61 -10.94 -0.50
CA ILE A 145 4.37 -12.10 0.01
C ILE A 145 5.81 -12.08 -0.51
N GLY A 146 6.00 -11.90 -1.82
CA GLY A 146 7.32 -11.82 -2.43
C GLY A 146 8.15 -10.60 -1.98
N PHE A 147 7.50 -9.50 -1.62
CA PHE A 147 8.12 -8.30 -1.05
C PHE A 147 8.57 -8.53 0.40
N TRP A 148 7.76 -9.17 1.24
CA TRP A 148 8.15 -9.51 2.61
C TRP A 148 9.27 -10.56 2.64
N ASP A 149 9.18 -11.58 1.78
CA ASP A 149 10.17 -12.65 1.70
C ASP A 149 11.58 -12.13 1.34
N MET A 150 11.67 -11.08 0.52
CA MET A 150 12.96 -10.49 0.13
C MET A 150 13.71 -9.85 1.31
N SER A 151 13.00 -9.51 2.39
CA SER A 151 13.56 -8.93 3.60
C SER A 151 13.90 -9.97 4.67
N SER A 152 13.51 -11.24 4.44
CA SER A 152 13.88 -12.36 5.29
C SER A 152 15.29 -12.84 4.96
N SER A 153 16.01 -13.40 5.93
CA SER A 153 17.39 -13.89 5.77
C SER A 153 17.53 -15.15 4.89
N ARG A 154 16.57 -15.41 3.99
CA ARG A 154 16.54 -16.56 3.07
C ARG A 154 16.73 -16.17 1.59
N SER A 155 17.21 -14.97 1.31
CA SER A 155 17.65 -14.54 -0.02
C SER A 155 19.11 -14.94 -0.31
#